data_AF-A0A7Z9ZI18-F1
#
_entry.id   AF-A0A7Z9ZI18-F1
#
_cell.length_a   1.000
_cell.length_b   1.000
_cell.length_c   1.000
_cell.angle_alpha   90.00
_cell.angle_beta   90.00
_cell.angle_gamma   90.00
#
_symmetry.space_group_name_H-M   'P 1'
#
loop_
_entity.id
_entity.type
_entity.pdbx_description
1 polymer ?
#
loop_
_entity_poly.entity_id
_entity_poly.type
_entity_poly.pdbx_seq_one_letter_code
_entity_poly.pdbx_strand_id
1 'polypeptide(L)' 'MARKRGKEASFLVRIWQEPGEKEGQAPQWRGTIEDLLGEETHDFHDQQAMFEFIQEMINKWIREAGQEEEPNRSSA' A
#
# COMPACT_ATOMS: atom_id res chain seq x y z
N MET A 1 11.12 24.31 13.94
CA MET A 1 11.39 22.90 14.29
C MET A 1 10.97 22.04 13.10
N ALA A 2 11.93 21.57 12.31
CA ALA A 2 11.63 20.68 11.19
C ALA A 2 11.36 19.28 11.75
N ARG A 3 10.12 18.79 11.60
CA ARG A 3 9.84 17.35 11.83
C ARG A 3 10.69 16.60 10.80
N LYS A 4 11.66 15.79 11.24
CA LYS A 4 12.24 14.76 10.38
C LYS A 4 11.05 13.95 9.88
N ARG A 5 10.74 14.01 8.57
CA ARG A 5 9.71 13.15 7.97
C ARG A 5 10.13 11.72 8.29
N GLY A 6 9.34 11.05 9.12
CA GLY A 6 9.62 9.68 9.53
C GLY A 6 9.69 8.78 8.30
N LYS A 7 10.58 7.80 8.36
CA LYS A 7 10.60 6.64 7.47
C LYS A 7 9.31 5.84 7.76
N GLU A 8 8.16 6.33 7.31
CA GLU A 8 6.85 5.77 7.64
C GLU A 8 6.04 5.67 6.35
N ALA A 9 5.55 4.47 6.05
CA ALA A 9 4.49 4.27 5.08
C ALA A 9 3.16 4.25 5.82
N SER A 10 2.18 5.02 5.36
CA SER A 10 0.86 5.11 5.97
C SER A 10 -0.20 4.90 4.90
N PHE A 11 -1.05 3.90 5.09
CA PHE A 11 -2.11 3.56 4.15
C PHE A 11 -3.40 3.29 4.89
N LEU A 12 -4.52 3.61 4.23
CA LEU A 12 -5.85 3.28 4.70
C LEU A 12 -6.43 2.17 3.82
N VAL A 13 -6.76 1.03 4.44
CA VAL A 13 -7.39 -0.10 3.78
C VAL A 13 -8.86 -0.13 4.15
N ARG A 14 -9.75 -0.10 3.15
CA ARG A 14 -11.20 -0.31 3.31
C ARG A 14 -11.55 -1.64 2.65
N ILE A 15 -12.27 -2.51 3.36
CA ILE A 15 -12.70 -3.83 2.86
C ILE A 15 -14.20 -3.97 3.11
N TRP A 16 -14.95 -4.38 2.10
CA TRP A 16 -16.39 -4.64 2.22
C TRP A 16 -16.83 -5.82 1.34
N GLN A 17 -18.02 -6.33 1.59
CA GLN A 17 -18.69 -7.28 0.70
C GLN A 17 -19.81 -6.57 -0.05
N GLU A 18 -19.83 -6.73 -1.36
CA GLU A 18 -20.97 -6.37 -2.19
C GLU A 18 -21.88 -7.59 -2.35
N PRO A 19 -23.20 -7.43 -2.20
CA PRO A 19 -24.14 -8.50 -2.51
C PRO A 19 -24.01 -8.88 -3.99
N GLY A 20 -24.17 -10.17 -4.31
CA GLY A 20 -24.25 -10.61 -5.69
C GLY A 20 -25.43 -9.94 -6.41
N GLU A 21 -25.20 -9.49 -7.64
CA GLU A 21 -26.23 -8.81 -8.44
C GLU A 21 -27.38 -9.75 -8.86
N LYS A 22 -27.13 -11.06 -8.82
CA LYS A 22 -28.07 -12.09 -9.26
C LYS A 22 -28.43 -13.04 -8.12
N GLU A 23 -29.65 -13.56 -8.18
CA GLU A 23 -30.11 -14.61 -7.28
C GLU A 23 -29.19 -15.85 -7.39
N GLY A 24 -28.64 -16.29 -6.25
CA GLY A 24 -27.66 -17.38 -6.19
C GLY A 24 -26.20 -16.98 -6.43
N GLN A 25 -25.89 -15.72 -6.75
CA GLN A 25 -24.52 -15.24 -6.84
C GLN A 25 -23.94 -14.99 -5.45
N ALA A 26 -22.74 -15.53 -5.20
CA ALA A 26 -22.03 -15.29 -3.95
C ALA A 26 -21.67 -13.80 -3.79
N PRO A 27 -21.67 -13.26 -2.56
CA PRO A 27 -21.18 -11.91 -2.31
C PRO A 27 -19.72 -11.80 -2.73
N GLN A 28 -19.35 -10.63 -3.26
CA GLN A 28 -18.01 -10.37 -3.75
C GLN A 28 -17.27 -9.47 -2.79
N TRP A 29 -16.02 -9.84 -2.46
CA TRP A 29 -15.15 -8.97 -1.70
C TRP A 29 -14.68 -7.80 -2.57
N ARG A 30 -14.63 -6.63 -1.95
CA ARG A 30 -14.11 -5.40 -2.51
C ARG A 30 -13.23 -4.71 -1.51
N GLY A 31 -12.41 -3.81 -2.01
CA GLY A 31 -11.83 -2.81 -1.16
C GLY A 31 -11.07 -1.73 -1.90
N THR A 32 -10.58 -0.78 -1.12
CA THR A 32 -9.71 0.30 -1.57
C THR A 32 -8.47 0.37 -0.69
N ILE A 33 -7.33 0.69 -1.26
CA ILE A 33 -6.13 1.11 -0.53
C ILE A 33 -5.79 2.52 -0.93
N GLU A 34 -5.69 3.40 0.06
CA GLU A 34 -5.37 4.81 -0.11
C GLU A 34 -3.98 5.07 0.51
N ASP A 35 -3.04 5.54 -0.31
CA ASP A 35 -1.74 6.03 0.17
C ASP A 35 -1.92 7.44 0.74
N LEU A 36 -1.76 7.55 2.07
CA LEU A 36 -1.97 8.80 2.78
C LEU A 36 -0.88 9.86 2.50
N LEU A 37 0.21 9.46 1.84
CA LEU A 37 1.31 10.34 1.43
C LEU A 37 1.29 10.63 -0.08
N GLY A 38 0.77 9.71 -0.88
CA GLY A 38 0.80 9.74 -2.34
C GLY A 38 -0.46 10.23 -3.04
N GLU A 39 -1.57 10.40 -2.32
CA GLU A 39 -2.90 10.73 -2.88
C GLU A 39 -3.41 9.69 -3.92
N GLU A 40 -2.79 8.51 -4.00
CA GLU A 40 -3.21 7.42 -4.87
C GLU A 40 -4.23 6.52 -4.15
N THR A 41 -5.31 6.17 -4.85
CA THR A 41 -6.31 5.20 -4.40
C THR A 41 -6.37 4.04 -5.39
N HIS A 42 -6.31 2.82 -4.88
CA HIS A 42 -6.35 1.59 -5.66
C HIS A 42 -7.54 0.73 -5.24
N ASP A 43 -8.39 0.38 -6.20
CA ASP A 43 -9.53 -0.53 -6.00
C ASP A 43 -9.12 -1.99 -6.25
N PHE A 44 -9.70 -2.92 -5.49
CA PHE A 44 -9.53 -4.35 -5.73
C PHE A 44 -10.84 -5.11 -5.61
N HIS A 45 -10.93 -6.17 -6.41
CA HIS A 45 -12.13 -7.03 -6.53
C HIS A 45 -11.88 -8.45 -6.00
N ASP A 46 -10.67 -8.67 -5.48
CA ASP A 46 -10.17 -9.94 -5.00
C ASP A 46 -9.23 -9.67 -3.81
N GLN A 47 -9.33 -10.53 -2.80
CA GLN A 47 -8.54 -10.43 -1.58
C GLN A 47 -7.05 -10.76 -1.83
N GLN A 48 -6.75 -11.66 -2.77
CA GLN A 48 -5.37 -12.01 -3.12
C GLN A 48 -4.64 -10.81 -3.73
N ALA A 49 -5.26 -10.16 -4.72
CA ALA A 49 -4.75 -8.94 -5.36
C ALA A 49 -4.51 -7.81 -4.34
N MET A 50 -5.38 -7.66 -3.33
CA MET A 50 -5.16 -6.72 -2.22
C MET A 50 -3.86 -7.01 -1.46
N PHE A 51 -3.65 -8.27 -1.06
CA PHE A 51 -2.47 -8.64 -0.29
C PHE A 51 -1.18 -8.47 -1.09
N GLU A 52 -1.20 -8.85 -2.38
CA GLU A 52 -0.08 -8.66 -3.28
C GLU A 52 0.29 -7.17 -3.42
N PHE A 53 -0.72 -6.31 -3.60
CA PHE A 53 -0.50 -4.86 -3.69
C PHE A 53 0.09 -4.26 -2.40
N ILE A 54 -0.45 -4.61 -1.22
CA ILE A 54 0.10 -4.16 0.07
C ILE A 54 1.56 -4.61 0.21
N GLN A 55 1.85 -5.86 -0.16
CA GLN A 55 3.19 -6.41 -0.07
C GLN A 55 4.16 -5.68 -1.01
N GLU A 56 3.75 -5.35 -2.24
CA GLU A 56 4.56 -4.56 -3.17
C GLU A 56 4.83 -3.15 -2.65
N MET A 57 3.83 -2.47 -2.09
CA MET A 57 4.00 -1.16 -1.47
C MET A 57 5.01 -1.19 -0.31
N ILE A 58 4.88 -2.15 0.59
CA ILE A 58 5.81 -2.32 1.72
C ILE A 58 7.22 -2.60 1.19
N ASN A 59 7.36 -3.49 0.20
CA ASN A 59 8.66 -3.81 -0.39
C ASN A 59 9.30 -2.60 -1.08
N LYS A 60 8.52 -1.80 -1.80
CA LYS A 60 8.98 -0.54 -2.42
C LYS A 60 9.50 0.41 -1.36
N TRP A 61 8.73 0.61 -0.29
CA TRP A 61 9.14 1.46 0.84
C TRP A 61 10.43 0.95 1.51
N ILE A 62 10.57 -0.36 1.75
CA ILE A 62 11.81 -0.94 2.32
C ILE A 62 13.01 -0.66 1.41
N ARG A 63 12.86 -0.80 0.08
CA ARG A 63 13.93 -0.55 -0.87
C ARG A 63 14.36 0.91 -0.87
N GLU A 64 13.40 1.83 -0.91
CA GLU A 64 13.66 3.27 -0.87
C GLU A 64 14.35 3.66 0.45
N ALA A 65 13.89 3.10 1.59
CA ALA A 65 14.50 3.33 2.89
C ALA A 65 15.92 2.75 3.03
N GLY A 66 16.24 1.68 2.30
CA GLY A 66 17.56 1.03 2.31
C GLY A 66 18.59 1.66 1.35
N GLN A 67 18.15 2.37 0.32
CA GLN A 67 19.05 3.03 -0.66
C GLN A 67 19.64 4.35 -0.16
N GLU A 68 19.10 4.94 0.91
CA GLU A 68 19.64 6.17 1.52
C GLU A 68 20.80 5.95 2.50
N GLU A 69 21.18 4.69 2.80
CA GLU A 69 22.21 4.36 3.81
C GLU A 69 23.63 4.12 3.26
N GLU A 70 23.92 4.41 1.99
CA GLU A 70 25.32 4.55 1.52
C GLU A 70 25.79 6.02 1.53
N PRO A 71 26.34 6.52 2.65
CA PRO A 71 27.16 7.72 2.58
C PRO A 71 28.47 7.34 1.91
N ASN A 72 28.63 7.82 0.67
CA ASN A 72 29.89 8.15 0.01
C ASN A 72 31.17 7.76 0.80
N ARG A 73 31.55 6.48 0.78
CA ARG A 73 32.89 6.05 1.18
C ARG A 73 33.82 6.19 -0.02
N SER A 74 34.03 7.43 -0.46
CA SER A 74 35.15 7.74 -1.33
C SER A 74 35.71 9.11 -0.99
N SER A 75 37.01 9.11 -0.70
CA SER A 75 37.92 10.24 -0.49
C SER A 75 38.07 10.76 0.94
N ALA A 76 38.98 10.12 1.68
CA ALA A 76 40.02 10.77 2.48
C ALA A 76 41.18 9.80 2.68
#